data_AF-A0A9W6LUM3-F1
#
_entry.id   AF-A0A9W6LUM3-F1
#
_cell.length_a   1.000
_cell.length_b   1.000
_cell.length_c   1.000
_cell.angle_alpha   90.00
_cell.angle_beta   90.00
_cell.angle_gamma   90.00
#
_symmetry.space_group_name_H-M   'P 1'
#
loop_
_entity.id
_entity.type
_entity.pdbx_description
1 polymer ?
#
loop_
_entity_poly.entity_id
_entity_poly.type
_entity_poly.pdbx_seq_one_letter_code
_entity_poly.pdbx_strand_id
1 'polypeptide(L)'
;MTQVEILDRARGRDSGYKVDASRGERIGRVSSEWFSRPSDERYLSLSDLFAAVRGRTERSRTRTIESAAIRVEASGDDAERLLLAMPGSDSPVAMTHWSFSQLASLVGAPSAYLRQLPAPLAGINLQYGLTSHRAEQIKTLEMETNRVELRAVTGPDYGRYLNSQAVSPAFH
;
A
#
# COMPACT_ATOMS: atom_id res chain seq x y z
N MET A 1 -50.94 -53.01 6.93
CA MET A 1 -49.93 -52.37 7.79
C MET A 1 -48.64 -52.31 6.99
N THR A 2 -48.32 -51.13 6.46
CA THR A 2 -47.21 -50.90 5.54
C THR A 2 -45.93 -50.69 6.35
N GLN A 3 -44.92 -51.49 6.05
CA GLN A 3 -43.61 -51.49 6.70
C GLN A 3 -42.82 -50.27 6.21
N VAL A 4 -42.43 -49.38 7.13
CA VAL A 4 -41.55 -48.25 6.83
C VAL A 4 -40.11 -48.75 6.93
N GLU A 5 -39.42 -48.84 5.81
CA GLU A 5 -37.96 -48.98 5.79
C GLU A 5 -37.32 -47.64 6.15
N ILE A 6 -36.64 -47.60 7.29
CA ILE A 6 -35.77 -46.49 7.67
C ILE A 6 -34.43 -46.72 6.96
N LEU A 7 -34.18 -45.97 5.89
CA LEU A 7 -32.87 -45.86 5.28
C LEU A 7 -31.93 -45.16 6.27
N ASP A 8 -31.11 -45.97 6.95
CA ASP A 8 -30.04 -45.50 7.81
C ASP A 8 -29.00 -44.78 6.96
N ARG A 9 -29.08 -43.45 6.92
CA ARG A 9 -28.12 -42.61 6.20
C ARG A 9 -26.85 -42.58 7.03
N ALA A 10 -25.98 -43.57 6.81
CA ALA A 10 -24.62 -43.55 7.32
C ALA A 10 -24.01 -42.17 7.01
N ARG A 11 -23.81 -41.36 8.05
CA ARG A 11 -23.02 -40.12 7.98
C ARG A 11 -21.61 -40.54 7.60
N GLY A 12 -21.33 -40.53 6.29
CA GLY A 12 -19.97 -40.52 5.78
C GLY A 12 -19.26 -39.37 6.47
N ARG A 13 -18.28 -39.72 7.31
CA ARG A 13 -17.29 -38.76 7.81
C ARG A 13 -16.77 -38.03 6.58
N ASP A 14 -16.88 -36.71 6.59
CA ASP A 14 -16.30 -35.83 5.59
C ASP A 14 -14.78 -36.05 5.62
N SER A 15 -14.30 -37.06 4.90
CA SER A 15 -12.87 -37.28 4.73
C SER A 15 -12.39 -36.14 3.86
N GLY A 16 -11.60 -35.24 4.43
CA GLY A 16 -10.98 -34.15 3.70
C GLY A 16 -10.37 -34.65 2.39
N TYR A 17 -10.35 -33.76 1.39
CA TYR A 17 -9.89 -34.05 0.03
C TYR A 17 -8.54 -34.82 0.05
N LYS A 18 -8.56 -36.11 -0.30
CA LYS A 18 -7.37 -36.96 -0.31
C LYS A 18 -6.50 -36.56 -1.49
N VAL A 19 -5.40 -35.87 -1.23
CA VAL A 19 -4.40 -35.51 -2.25
C VAL A 19 -3.58 -36.76 -2.62
N ASP A 20 -3.59 -37.13 -3.90
CA ASP A 20 -2.71 -38.16 -4.46
C ASP A 20 -1.40 -37.51 -4.93
N ALA A 21 -0.34 -37.66 -4.13
CA ALA A 21 0.97 -37.07 -4.42
C ALA A 21 1.66 -37.68 -5.66
N SER A 22 1.18 -38.80 -6.19
CA SER A 22 1.75 -39.44 -7.39
C SER A 22 1.24 -38.86 -8.71
N ARG A 23 0.16 -38.06 -8.66
CA ARG A 23 -0.52 -37.51 -9.84
C ARG A 23 -0.16 -36.05 -10.15
N GLY A 24 0.80 -35.47 -9.43
CA GLY A 24 1.20 -34.07 -9.57
C GLY A 24 2.70 -33.89 -9.87
N GLU A 25 3.06 -32.68 -10.27
CA GLU A 25 4.46 -32.27 -10.45
C GLU A 25 4.94 -31.42 -9.26
N ARG A 26 6.23 -31.54 -8.91
CA ARG A 26 6.84 -30.70 -7.87
C ARG A 26 7.07 -29.28 -8.40
N ILE A 27 6.19 -28.34 -8.05
CA ILE A 27 6.38 -26.91 -8.33
C ILE A 27 7.19 -26.28 -7.20
N GLY A 28 8.53 -26.29 -7.31
CA GLY A 28 9.43 -25.71 -6.30
C GLY A 28 9.55 -24.18 -6.34
N ARG A 29 8.96 -23.53 -7.34
CA ARG A 29 9.11 -22.10 -7.62
C ARG A 29 8.76 -21.22 -6.42
N VAL A 30 7.63 -21.48 -5.76
CA VAL A 30 7.19 -20.70 -4.58
C VAL A 30 8.21 -20.79 -3.45
N SER A 31 8.77 -21.97 -3.20
CA SER A 31 9.82 -22.17 -2.21
C SER A 31 11.11 -21.45 -2.59
N SER A 32 11.51 -21.48 -3.86
CA SER A 32 12.70 -20.76 -4.36
C SER A 32 12.54 -19.25 -4.27
N GLU A 33 11.37 -18.73 -4.66
CA GLU A 33 11.04 -17.30 -4.57
C GLU A 33 11.04 -16.84 -3.10
N TRP A 34 10.41 -17.59 -2.20
CA TRP A 34 10.46 -17.31 -0.76
C TRP A 34 11.90 -17.35 -0.22
N PHE A 35 12.68 -18.36 -0.58
CA PHE A 35 14.06 -18.51 -0.11
C PHE A 35 14.96 -17.35 -0.58
N SER A 36 14.73 -16.86 -1.81
CA SER A 36 15.48 -15.76 -2.42
C SER A 36 15.19 -14.38 -1.79
N ARG A 37 14.14 -14.26 -0.98
CA ARG A 37 13.83 -13.01 -0.31
C ARG A 37 14.87 -12.69 0.78
N PRO A 38 15.15 -11.39 1.01
CA PRO A 38 15.87 -10.92 2.18
C PRO A 38 15.28 -11.47 3.49
N SER A 39 16.10 -11.58 4.53
CA SER A 39 15.67 -12.17 5.81
C SER A 39 14.49 -11.45 6.47
N ASP A 40 14.42 -10.13 6.29
CA ASP A 40 13.35 -9.25 6.79
C ASP A 40 12.05 -9.33 5.98
N GLU A 41 12.06 -10.03 4.84
CA GLU A 41 10.87 -10.32 4.03
C GLU A 41 10.44 -11.80 4.06
N ARG A 42 11.12 -12.63 4.85
CA ARG A 42 10.81 -14.06 5.03
C ARG A 42 10.14 -14.30 6.37
N TYR A 43 8.86 -14.63 6.33
CA TYR A 43 8.07 -14.94 7.52
C TYR A 43 7.88 -16.46 7.65
N LEU A 44 8.10 -17.00 8.84
CA LEU A 44 7.97 -18.43 9.14
C LEU A 44 6.56 -18.82 9.58
N SER A 45 5.73 -17.85 9.97
CA SER A 45 4.33 -18.05 10.35
C SER A 45 3.44 -16.88 9.91
N LEU A 46 2.13 -17.12 9.85
CA LEU A 46 1.14 -16.05 9.62
C LEU A 46 1.14 -15.02 10.76
N SER A 47 1.43 -15.45 11.99
CA SER A 47 1.57 -14.54 13.15
C SER A 47 2.74 -13.59 12.98
N ASP A 48 3.90 -14.08 12.50
CA ASP A 48 5.07 -13.24 12.22
C ASP A 48 4.79 -12.25 11.08
N LEU A 49 4.14 -12.74 10.01
CA LEU A 49 3.70 -11.90 8.91
C LEU A 49 2.74 -10.80 9.40
N PHE A 50 1.74 -11.16 10.19
CA PHE A 50 0.77 -10.23 10.78
C PHE A 50 1.45 -9.19 11.65
N ALA A 51 2.34 -9.59 12.56
CA ALA A 51 3.09 -8.67 13.41
C ALA A 51 3.90 -7.66 12.57
N ALA A 52 4.57 -8.13 11.51
CA ALA A 52 5.35 -7.27 10.63
C ALA A 52 4.49 -6.26 9.86
N VAL A 53 3.39 -6.70 9.23
CA VAL A 53 2.52 -5.79 8.47
C VAL A 53 1.72 -4.86 9.39
N ARG A 54 1.36 -5.30 10.59
CA ARG A 54 0.71 -4.47 11.59
C ARG A 54 1.65 -3.39 12.11
N GLY A 55 2.89 -3.73 12.45
CA GLY A 55 3.89 -2.75 12.87
C GLY A 55 4.22 -1.73 11.78
N ARG A 56 4.08 -2.09 10.49
CA ARG A 56 4.15 -1.13 9.37
C ARG A 56 2.95 -0.19 9.32
N THR A 57 1.74 -0.72 9.51
CA THR A 57 0.50 0.07 9.60
C THR A 57 0.56 1.07 10.75
N GLU A 58 1.00 0.63 11.94
CA GLU A 58 1.07 1.47 13.15
C GLU A 58 2.03 2.65 13.00
N ARG A 59 3.09 2.51 12.20
CA ARG A 59 4.03 3.59 11.84
C ARG A 59 3.61 4.43 10.63
N SER A 60 2.43 4.15 10.07
CA SER A 60 1.89 4.91 8.95
C SER A 60 0.88 5.94 9.44
N ARG A 61 0.87 7.11 8.80
CA ARG A 61 -0.09 8.18 9.09
C ARG A 61 -0.90 8.47 7.85
N THR A 62 -2.22 8.45 7.99
CA THR A 62 -3.14 8.83 6.90
C THR A 62 -3.78 10.16 7.24
N ARG A 63 -3.85 11.08 6.27
CA ARG A 63 -4.53 12.37 6.44
C ARG A 63 -5.37 12.68 5.21
N THR A 64 -6.54 13.26 5.42
CA THR A 64 -7.26 13.99 4.37
C THR A 64 -6.98 15.47 4.59
N ILE A 65 -6.44 16.14 3.58
CA ILE A 65 -5.99 17.53 3.68
C ILE A 65 -6.40 18.30 2.44
N GLU A 66 -6.58 19.61 2.60
CA GLU A 66 -6.78 20.53 1.48
C GLU A 66 -5.54 20.56 0.59
N SER A 67 -5.74 20.32 -0.70
CA SER A 67 -4.71 20.28 -1.74
C SER A 67 -3.96 21.60 -1.80
N ALA A 68 -4.70 22.72 -1.71
CA ALA A 68 -4.14 24.07 -1.75
C ALA A 68 -3.28 24.41 -0.52
N ALA A 69 -3.45 23.67 0.60
CA ALA A 69 -2.65 23.86 1.81
C ALA A 69 -1.28 23.16 1.73
N ILE A 70 -1.06 22.29 0.75
CA ILE A 70 0.22 21.62 0.53
C ILE A 70 1.16 22.58 -0.19
N ARG A 71 2.37 22.72 0.34
CA ARG A 71 3.43 23.50 -0.28
C ARG A 71 4.48 22.58 -0.89
N VAL A 72 4.84 22.84 -2.14
CA VAL A 72 5.88 22.10 -2.86
C VAL A 72 7.15 22.92 -2.86
N GLU A 73 8.22 22.37 -2.31
CA GLU A 73 9.49 23.06 -2.12
C GLU A 73 10.60 22.28 -2.82
N ALA A 74 11.45 22.99 -3.57
CA ALA A 74 12.72 22.43 -4.01
C ALA A 74 13.70 22.45 -2.84
N SER A 75 14.40 21.33 -2.64
CA SER A 75 15.36 21.19 -1.55
C SER A 75 16.53 22.14 -1.77
N GLY A 76 16.86 22.97 -0.78
CA GLY A 76 17.96 23.94 -0.90
C GLY A 76 19.35 23.30 -0.92
N ASP A 77 19.47 22.06 -0.44
CA ASP A 77 20.67 21.25 -0.39
C ASP A 77 20.84 20.32 -1.61
N ASP A 78 19.76 20.05 -2.35
CA ASP A 78 19.74 19.18 -3.53
C ASP A 78 18.72 19.70 -4.56
N ALA A 79 19.23 20.34 -5.61
CA ALA A 79 18.43 20.96 -6.67
C ALA A 79 17.59 19.97 -7.50
N GLU A 80 17.78 18.66 -7.29
CA GLU A 80 16.99 17.59 -7.94
C GLU A 80 15.89 17.04 -7.02
N ARG A 81 15.80 17.51 -5.76
CA ARG A 81 14.81 17.02 -4.79
C ARG A 81 13.65 17.97 -4.58
N LEU A 82 12.47 17.36 -4.51
CA LEU A 82 11.22 18.00 -4.12
C LEU A 82 10.74 17.45 -2.78
N LEU A 83 10.34 18.36 -1.91
CA LEU A 83 9.76 18.08 -0.61
C LEU A 83 8.37 18.73 -0.51
N LEU A 84 7.51 18.13 0.31
CA LEU A 84 6.19 18.69 0.61
C LEU A 84 6.15 19.20 2.04
N ALA A 85 5.79 20.47 2.22
CA ALA A 85 5.35 20.98 3.51
C ALA A 85 3.86 20.66 3.66
N MET A 86 3.55 19.80 4.63
CA MET A 86 2.19 19.30 4.87
C MET A 86 1.58 20.02 6.07
N PRO A 87 0.29 20.39 6.04
CA PRO A 87 -0.37 21.01 7.18
C PRO A 87 -0.33 20.09 8.41
N GLY A 88 0.11 20.65 9.55
CA GLY A 88 0.27 19.92 10.81
C GLY A 88 1.41 18.89 10.80
N SER A 89 2.42 19.08 9.95
CA SER A 89 3.68 18.32 9.96
C SER A 89 4.83 19.29 10.17
N ASP A 90 5.63 19.06 11.22
CA ASP A 90 6.80 19.90 11.51
C ASP A 90 8.01 19.53 10.65
N SER A 91 7.96 18.38 9.97
CA SER A 91 9.00 17.90 9.08
C SER A 91 8.51 17.86 7.62
N PRO A 92 9.37 18.25 6.65
CA PRO A 92 9.07 18.11 5.24
C PRO A 92 8.94 16.63 4.86
N VAL A 93 8.03 16.34 3.95
CA VAL A 93 7.73 14.97 3.51
C VAL A 93 8.34 14.73 2.14
N ALA A 94 9.18 13.71 2.03
CA ALA A 94 9.77 13.31 0.76
C ALA A 94 8.79 12.48 -0.06
N MET A 95 8.66 12.76 -1.36
CA MET A 95 7.87 11.92 -2.25
C MET A 95 8.68 10.72 -2.74
N THR A 96 8.03 9.57 -2.80
CA THR A 96 8.54 8.42 -3.56
C THR A 96 8.30 8.63 -5.07
N HIS A 97 8.96 7.82 -5.90
CA HIS A 97 8.67 7.81 -7.34
C HIS A 97 7.17 7.56 -7.58
N TRP A 98 6.56 6.63 -6.84
CA TRP A 98 5.14 6.32 -6.97
C TRP A 98 4.24 7.50 -6.57
N SER A 99 4.44 8.06 -5.37
CA SER A 99 3.58 9.14 -4.86
C SER A 99 3.70 10.42 -5.69
N PHE A 100 4.88 10.70 -6.27
CA PHE A 100 5.06 11.81 -7.21
C PHE A 100 4.14 11.66 -8.42
N SER A 101 4.13 10.47 -9.05
CA SER A 101 3.27 10.22 -10.20
C SER A 101 1.80 10.34 -9.84
N GLN A 102 1.40 9.87 -8.66
CA GLN A 102 0.03 10.01 -8.18
C GLN A 102 -0.38 11.48 -7.97
N LEU A 103 0.47 12.28 -7.31
CA LEU A 103 0.23 13.70 -7.10
C LEU A 103 0.08 14.45 -8.42
N ALA A 104 1.02 14.22 -9.35
CA ALA A 104 0.98 14.82 -10.69
C ALA A 104 -0.32 14.45 -11.43
N SER A 105 -0.72 13.18 -11.42
CA SER A 105 -1.97 12.74 -12.05
C SER A 105 -3.21 13.37 -11.41
N LEU A 106 -3.26 13.53 -10.08
CA LEU A 106 -4.38 14.18 -9.39
C LEU A 106 -4.56 15.62 -9.83
N VAL A 107 -3.46 16.34 -10.05
CA VAL A 107 -3.50 17.74 -10.50
C VAL A 107 -3.53 17.89 -12.03
N GLY A 108 -3.70 16.79 -12.77
CA GLY A 108 -3.80 16.80 -14.23
C GLY A 108 -2.47 17.04 -14.97
N ALA A 109 -1.33 16.86 -14.30
CA ALA A 109 -0.01 17.10 -14.87
C ALA A 109 0.67 15.80 -15.36
N PRO A 110 1.36 15.81 -16.53
CA PRO A 110 2.09 14.64 -17.01
C PRO A 110 3.36 14.36 -16.18
N SER A 111 3.33 13.31 -15.36
CA SER A 111 4.43 12.97 -14.43
C SER A 111 5.76 12.70 -15.14
N ALA A 112 5.74 12.04 -16.30
CA ALA A 112 6.96 11.74 -17.06
C ALA A 112 7.67 13.01 -17.56
N TYR A 113 6.90 14.05 -17.93
CA TYR A 113 7.44 15.35 -18.33
C TYR A 113 8.01 16.10 -17.13
N LEU A 114 7.26 16.17 -16.02
CA LEU A 114 7.70 16.88 -14.81
C LEU A 114 9.02 16.33 -14.23
N ARG A 115 9.30 15.03 -14.41
CA ARG A 115 10.56 14.41 -13.98
C ARG A 115 11.78 14.82 -14.79
N GLN A 116 11.58 15.35 -15.99
CA GLN A 116 12.67 15.84 -16.85
C GLN A 116 13.01 17.30 -16.54
N LEU A 117 12.18 17.97 -15.73
CA LEU A 117 12.40 19.35 -15.33
C LEU A 117 13.27 19.41 -14.07
N PRO A 118 14.12 20.45 -13.93
CA PRO A 118 14.73 20.79 -12.65
C PRO A 118 13.69 20.91 -11.53
N ALA A 119 14.05 20.52 -10.30
CA ALA A 119 13.10 20.49 -9.19
C ALA A 119 12.32 21.80 -8.99
N PRO A 120 12.91 23.01 -9.09
CA PRO A 120 12.15 24.26 -8.96
C PRO A 120 11.02 24.39 -9.98
N LEU A 121 11.25 24.02 -11.23
CA LEU A 121 10.23 24.09 -12.29
C LEU A 121 9.15 23.03 -12.09
N ALA A 122 9.53 21.80 -11.77
CA ALA A 122 8.58 20.75 -11.44
C ALA A 122 7.71 21.15 -10.22
N GLY A 123 8.34 21.76 -9.21
CA GLY A 123 7.68 22.25 -8.00
C GLY A 123 6.65 23.32 -8.27
N ILE A 124 6.97 24.34 -9.07
CA ILE A 124 6.02 25.40 -9.46
C ILE A 124 4.81 24.82 -10.20
N ASN A 125 5.04 23.90 -11.15
CA ASN A 125 3.96 23.27 -11.90
C ASN A 125 3.03 22.43 -10.99
N LEU A 126 3.61 21.65 -10.08
CA LEU A 126 2.84 20.89 -9.10
C LEU A 126 2.07 21.81 -8.14
N GLN A 127 2.70 22.89 -7.67
CA GLN A 127 2.07 23.86 -6.79
C GLN A 127 0.86 24.53 -7.45
N TYR A 128 0.99 24.95 -8.72
CA TYR A 128 -0.11 25.52 -9.49
C TYR A 128 -1.28 24.53 -9.61
N GLY A 129 -0.97 23.29 -9.92
CA GLY A 129 -1.96 22.21 -10.02
C GLY A 129 -2.69 21.96 -8.69
N LEU A 130 -1.96 21.97 -7.57
CA LEU A 130 -2.53 21.79 -6.23
C LEU A 130 -3.46 22.94 -5.82
N THR A 131 -3.11 24.17 -6.16
CA THR A 131 -3.96 25.36 -5.89
C THR A 131 -5.22 25.38 -6.76
N SER A 132 -5.18 24.77 -7.95
CA SER A 132 -6.29 24.73 -8.92
C SER A 132 -7.05 23.39 -8.93
N HIS A 133 -6.80 22.51 -7.95
CA HIS A 133 -7.33 21.14 -7.90
C HIS A 133 -8.82 21.11 -7.54
N ARG A 134 -9.65 20.55 -8.43
CA ARG A 134 -11.13 20.59 -8.34
C ARG A 134 -11.75 19.86 -7.14
N ALA A 135 -11.15 18.76 -6.70
CA ALA A 135 -11.72 17.97 -5.59
C ALA A 135 -11.42 18.59 -4.22
N GLU A 136 -10.63 19.68 -4.19
CA GLU A 136 -10.18 20.46 -3.03
C GLU A 136 -9.34 19.66 -2.03
N GLN A 137 -9.69 18.43 -1.68
CA GLN A 137 -9.00 17.57 -0.75
C GLN A 137 -8.26 16.39 -1.43
N ILE A 138 -7.20 15.93 -0.78
CA ILE A 138 -6.51 14.68 -1.11
C ILE A 138 -6.25 13.85 0.14
N LYS A 139 -6.21 12.53 -0.05
CA LYS A 139 -5.82 11.58 1.00
C LYS A 139 -4.38 11.14 0.81
N THR A 140 -3.62 11.20 1.89
CA THR A 140 -2.18 10.93 1.91
C THR A 140 -1.88 9.75 2.80
N LEU A 141 -0.86 8.97 2.45
CA LEU A 141 -0.28 7.93 3.31
C LEU A 141 1.19 8.25 3.50
N GLU A 142 1.55 8.62 4.72
CA GLU A 142 2.92 8.86 5.16
C GLU A 142 3.44 7.64 5.90
N MET A 143 4.75 7.40 5.81
CA MET A 143 5.42 6.38 6.61
C MET A 143 6.77 6.93 7.06
N GLU A 144 7.06 6.74 8.35
CA GLU A 144 8.35 7.08 8.92
C GLU A 144 9.29 5.88 8.85
N THR A 145 10.42 6.07 8.20
CA THR A 145 11.55 5.12 8.24
C THR A 145 12.79 5.88 8.71
N ASN A 146 13.61 6.41 7.81
CA ASN A 146 14.71 7.32 8.17
C ASN A 146 14.32 8.80 8.07
N ARG A 147 13.27 9.06 7.29
CA ARG A 147 12.59 10.34 7.08
C ARG A 147 11.11 10.05 6.88
N VAL A 148 10.28 11.09 6.95
CA VAL A 148 8.87 10.96 6.58
C VAL A 148 8.77 10.88 5.06
N GLU A 149 8.25 9.76 4.56
CA GLU A 149 8.00 9.57 3.14
C GLU A 149 6.51 9.50 2.83
N LEU A 150 6.10 10.21 1.78
CA LEU A 150 4.79 10.05 1.18
C LEU A 150 4.79 8.77 0.34
N ARG A 151 4.06 7.77 0.82
CA ARG A 151 3.94 6.46 0.18
C ARG A 151 2.81 6.41 -0.83
N ALA A 152 1.76 7.20 -0.62
CA ALA A 152 0.67 7.32 -1.57
C ALA A 152 -0.08 8.64 -1.46
N VAL A 153 -0.65 9.08 -2.58
CA VAL A 153 -1.60 10.18 -2.69
C VAL A 153 -2.78 9.71 -3.52
N THR A 154 -3.99 9.93 -3.03
CA THR A 154 -5.23 9.50 -3.68
C THR A 154 -6.32 10.54 -3.49
N GLY A 155 -7.43 10.40 -4.21
CA GLY A 155 -8.63 11.20 -3.94
C GLY A 155 -9.18 10.98 -2.52
N PRO A 156 -10.03 11.89 -2.02
CA PRO A 156 -10.56 11.86 -0.66
C PRO A 156 -11.42 10.61 -0.39
N ASP A 157 -12.15 10.14 -1.39
CA ASP A 157 -13.06 8.99 -1.29
C ASP A 157 -12.36 7.64 -1.37
N TYR A 158 -11.04 7.62 -1.62
CA TYR A 158 -10.30 6.36 -1.73
C TYR A 158 -10.29 5.60 -0.40
N GLY A 159 -10.93 4.44 -0.37
CA GLY A 159 -10.88 3.49 0.74
C GLY A 159 -9.55 2.72 0.72
N ARG A 160 -8.86 2.67 1.86
CA ARG A 160 -7.59 1.94 1.99
C ARG A 160 -7.79 0.67 2.81
N TYR A 161 -7.57 -0.47 2.17
CA TYR A 161 -7.49 -1.76 2.82
C TYR A 161 -6.03 -2.03 3.23
N LEU A 162 -5.81 -2.35 4.50
CA LEU A 162 -4.47 -2.52 5.07
C LEU A 162 -4.05 -3.97 4.97
N ASN A 163 -2.78 -4.23 4.65
CA ASN A 163 -2.25 -5.60 4.55
C ASN A 163 -2.46 -6.40 5.84
N SER A 164 -2.42 -5.75 7.01
CA SER A 164 -2.70 -6.38 8.30
C SER A 164 -4.12 -6.90 8.46
N GLN A 165 -5.09 -6.37 7.70
CA GLN A 165 -6.46 -6.86 7.73
C GLN A 165 -6.56 -8.24 7.05
N ALA A 166 -5.86 -8.45 5.93
CA ALA A 166 -5.91 -9.71 5.19
C ALA A 166 -5.34 -10.92 5.95
N VAL A 167 -4.32 -10.68 6.78
CA VAL A 167 -3.58 -11.73 7.49
C VAL A 167 -3.86 -11.71 9.00
N SER A 168 -4.90 -10.99 9.41
CA SER A 168 -5.29 -10.92 10.82
C SER A 168 -5.75 -12.31 11.31
N PRO A 169 -5.38 -12.72 12.54
CA PRO A 169 -5.85 -13.97 13.14
C PRO A 169 -7.38 -14.09 13.24
N ALA A 170 -8.12 -12.99 13.08
CA ALA A 170 -9.59 -13.03 13.07
C ALA A 170 -10.19 -13.64 11.78
N PHE A 171 -9.39 -13.81 10.72
CA PHE A 171 -9.83 -14.37 9.43
C PHE A 171 -9.36 -15.82 9.18
N HIS A 172 -8.66 -16.43 10.14
CA HIS A 172 -8.08 -17.77 10.05
C HIS A 172 -8.40 -18.59 11.30
#